data_AF-A0ABD3HXC0-F1
#
_entry.id   AF-A0ABD3HXC0-F1
#
_cell.length_a   1.000
_cell.length_b   1.000
_cell.length_c   1.000
_cell.angle_alpha   90.00
_cell.angle_beta   90.00
_cell.angle_gamma   90.00
#
_symmetry.space_group_name_H-M   'P 1'
#
loop_
_entity.id
_entity.type
_entity.pdbx_description
1 polymer ?
#
loop_
_entity_poly.entity_id
_entity_poly.type
_entity_poly.pdbx_seq_one_letter_code
_entity_poly.pdbx_strand_id
1 'polypeptide(L)'
;MNFLIRSESFGRRINLLKKRICHHGWFVPSVHEHFLTECKCCYLSQTKRTKKAGIVGKYGTRYGASLRKQIKKMEVSQHSKYFCEFCGKFAVKRKAVGIWNCKDCGKVKAGGAYTLNTASAVTVRSTIRRLREQTES
;
A
#
# COMPACT_ATOMS: atom_id res chain seq x y z
N MET A 1 16.02 -33.47 -58.02
CA MET A 1 16.46 -32.69 -56.85
C MET A 1 15.30 -32.60 -55.87
N ASN A 2 15.43 -33.32 -54.75
CA ASN A 2 14.98 -33.05 -53.37
C ASN A 2 13.80 -32.10 -53.10
N PHE A 3 12.92 -32.32 -52.12
CA PHE A 3 12.52 -33.47 -51.30
C PHE A 3 11.28 -33.03 -50.48
N LEU A 4 10.55 -34.02 -49.97
CA LEU A 4 9.26 -34.02 -49.27
C LEU A 4 9.19 -33.29 -47.89
N ILE A 5 7.96 -32.82 -47.55
CA ILE A 5 7.18 -32.98 -46.28
C ILE A 5 7.83 -32.59 -44.91
N ARG A 6 7.15 -31.77 -44.06
CA ARG A 6 6.37 -32.20 -42.86
C ARG A 6 5.91 -31.06 -41.92
N SER A 7 4.71 -31.24 -41.39
CA SER A 7 4.08 -30.56 -40.24
C SER A 7 4.66 -30.98 -38.88
N GLU A 8 4.37 -30.16 -37.86
CA GLU A 8 4.30 -30.45 -36.41
C GLU A 8 5.51 -31.06 -35.69
N SER A 9 6.02 -30.34 -34.67
CA SER A 9 6.12 -30.82 -33.28
C SER A 9 7.19 -30.07 -32.47
N PHE A 10 6.73 -29.49 -31.36
CA PHE A 10 7.25 -29.79 -30.01
C PHE A 10 8.74 -29.51 -29.69
N GLY A 11 8.94 -28.65 -28.69
CA GLY A 11 9.93 -28.92 -27.65
C GLY A 11 11.17 -28.03 -27.60
N ARG A 12 11.11 -27.08 -26.65
CA ARG A 12 12.13 -26.84 -25.61
C ARG A 12 13.58 -27.24 -25.96
N ARG A 13 14.45 -26.24 -26.15
CA ARG A 13 15.90 -26.22 -25.84
C ARG A 13 16.40 -24.85 -26.34
N ILE A 14 17.24 -24.03 -25.72
CA ILE A 14 18.09 -24.03 -24.52
C ILE A 14 18.35 -22.54 -24.29
N ASN A 15 18.16 -22.03 -23.08
CA ASN A 15 19.07 -21.04 -22.50
C ASN A 15 19.07 -21.24 -20.97
N LEU A 16 19.39 -22.48 -20.61
CA LEU A 16 20.01 -22.84 -19.35
C LEU A 16 21.52 -22.74 -19.56
N LEU A 17 22.07 -21.54 -19.41
CA LEU A 17 23.44 -21.38 -18.92
C LEU A 17 23.36 -20.63 -17.58
N LYS A 18 22.89 -21.44 -16.62
CA LYS A 18 23.22 -21.35 -15.21
C LYS A 18 24.71 -21.01 -15.05
N LYS A 19 25.00 -20.22 -14.02
CA LYS A 19 26.24 -20.27 -13.25
C LYS A 19 27.51 -19.90 -14.03
N ARG A 20 27.80 -18.61 -14.04
CA ARG A 20 29.18 -18.14 -13.78
C ARG A 20 29.20 -17.72 -12.30
N ILE A 21 29.13 -18.70 -11.40
CA ILE A 21 30.26 -19.10 -10.57
C ILE A 21 31.12 -17.89 -10.20
N CYS A 22 30.81 -17.32 -9.04
CA CYS A 22 31.77 -16.68 -8.18
C CYS A 22 32.86 -17.72 -7.86
N HIS A 23 33.93 -17.77 -8.66
CA HIS A 23 35.13 -18.48 -8.28
C HIS A 23 35.96 -17.56 -7.38
N HIS A 24 35.93 -17.91 -6.09
CA HIS A 24 37.04 -17.95 -5.16
C HIS A 24 37.89 -16.70 -4.89
N GLY A 25 37.75 -16.22 -3.66
CA GLY A 25 38.77 -15.50 -2.91
C GLY A 25 38.46 -15.58 -1.42
N TRP A 26 38.53 -16.78 -0.84
CA TRP A 26 38.41 -17.02 0.59
C TRP A 26 39.65 -16.47 1.30
N PHE A 27 39.48 -15.46 2.15
CA PHE A 27 40.42 -15.15 3.23
C PHE A 27 39.60 -14.79 4.49
N VAL A 28 39.52 -15.75 5.42
CA VAL A 28 38.96 -15.59 6.77
C VAL A 28 39.90 -16.40 7.66
N PRO A 29 40.51 -15.82 8.72
CA PRO A 29 39.80 -15.68 10.01
C PRO A 29 40.19 -14.42 10.81
N SER A 30 39.28 -13.75 11.49
CA SER A 30 39.02 -13.87 12.95
C SER A 30 38.48 -12.47 13.33
N VAL A 31 37.25 -12.21 13.79
CA VAL A 31 36.55 -12.57 15.03
C VAL A 31 35.11 -12.00 14.91
N HIS A 32 34.14 -12.67 15.53
CA HIS A 32 32.78 -12.21 15.89
C HIS A 32 32.11 -11.09 15.06
N GLU A 33 31.16 -11.46 14.17
CA GLU A 33 29.91 -10.69 14.07
C GLU A 33 28.74 -11.54 13.53
N HIS A 34 27.61 -11.41 14.20
CA HIS A 34 26.39 -12.19 14.00
C HIS A 34 25.73 -11.92 12.64
N PHE A 35 25.57 -12.97 11.85
CA PHE A 35 24.31 -13.40 11.24
C PHE A 35 23.36 -12.31 10.70
N LEU A 36 23.65 -11.73 9.52
CA LEU A 36 22.62 -11.28 8.58
C LEU A 36 23.07 -11.49 7.13
N THR A 37 23.06 -12.76 6.71
CA THR A 37 22.96 -13.17 5.32
C THR A 37 21.53 -12.94 4.81
N GLU A 38 21.17 -11.70 4.49
CA GLU A 38 20.09 -11.45 3.54
C GLU A 38 20.65 -11.38 2.13
N CYS A 39 20.60 -12.54 1.47
CA CYS A 39 20.64 -12.68 0.03
C CYS A 39 19.63 -11.71 -0.60
N LYS A 40 20.13 -10.58 -1.12
CA LYS A 40 19.38 -9.58 -1.91
C LYS A 40 19.01 -10.11 -3.30
N CYS A 41 18.46 -11.33 -3.36
CA CYS A 41 17.96 -11.93 -4.58
C CYS A 41 16.57 -11.34 -4.89
N CYS A 42 16.52 -10.49 -5.92
CA CYS A 42 15.30 -10.01 -6.59
C CYS A 42 14.28 -9.24 -5.75
N TYR A 43 14.55 -7.97 -5.46
CA TYR A 43 13.46 -7.01 -5.23
C TYR A 43 12.75 -6.77 -6.57
N LEU A 44 11.61 -7.43 -6.79
CA LEU A 44 10.73 -7.21 -7.95
C LEU A 44 10.35 -5.72 -8.01
N SER A 45 11.00 -4.96 -8.88
CA SER A 45 10.68 -3.56 -9.16
C SER A 45 9.37 -3.49 -9.93
N GLN A 46 8.25 -3.46 -9.21
CA GLN A 46 6.95 -3.25 -9.82
C GLN A 46 6.93 -1.86 -10.47
N THR A 47 6.86 -1.80 -11.80
CA THR A 47 6.88 -0.53 -12.54
C THR A 47 5.61 0.27 -12.22
N LYS A 48 5.78 1.54 -11.88
CA LYS A 48 4.66 2.43 -11.53
C LYS A 48 3.77 2.63 -12.77
N ARG A 49 2.59 2.01 -12.77
CA ARG A 49 1.65 2.03 -13.93
C ARG A 49 1.17 3.42 -14.34
N THR A 50 1.06 4.39 -13.42
CA THR A 50 0.52 5.72 -13.72
C THR A 50 1.37 6.83 -13.13
N LYS A 51 1.66 7.88 -13.92
CA LYS A 51 2.43 9.05 -13.44
C LYS A 51 1.57 9.96 -12.55
N LYS A 52 0.38 10.36 -13.03
CA LYS A 52 -0.49 11.38 -12.38
C LYS A 52 -1.84 10.85 -11.89
N ALA A 53 -2.42 9.86 -12.58
CA ALA A 53 -3.79 9.39 -12.32
C ALA A 53 -3.94 8.69 -10.95
N GLY A 54 -3.16 7.65 -10.64
CA GLY A 54 -3.37 6.88 -9.41
C GLY A 54 -4.74 6.16 -9.41
N ILE A 55 -5.44 6.15 -8.28
CA ILE A 55 -6.73 5.44 -8.08
C ILE A 55 -7.83 5.87 -9.07
N VAL A 56 -7.80 7.13 -9.53
CA VAL A 56 -8.77 7.66 -10.50
C VAL A 56 -8.52 7.21 -11.94
N GLY A 57 -7.54 6.33 -12.18
CA GLY A 57 -7.32 5.70 -13.49
C GLY A 57 -8.53 4.92 -14.00
N LYS A 58 -9.40 4.42 -13.10
CA LYS A 58 -10.64 3.71 -13.44
C LYS A 58 -11.62 4.51 -14.29
N TYR A 59 -11.57 5.84 -14.21
CA TYR A 59 -12.50 6.71 -14.93
C TYR A 59 -12.07 6.98 -16.38
N GLY A 60 -10.84 6.65 -16.76
CA GLY A 60 -10.30 6.92 -18.08
C GLY A 60 -10.33 8.42 -18.43
N THR A 61 -10.76 8.75 -19.64
CA THR A 61 -10.76 10.11 -20.19
C THR A 61 -11.99 10.96 -19.80
N ARG A 62 -13.08 10.35 -19.32
CA ARG A 62 -14.46 10.88 -19.38
C ARG A 62 -14.81 12.18 -18.63
N TYR A 63 -14.31 12.40 -17.41
CA TYR A 63 -14.84 13.49 -16.54
C TYR A 63 -13.95 14.75 -16.47
N GLY A 64 -12.92 14.84 -17.31
CA GLY A 64 -11.97 15.97 -17.25
C GLY A 64 -11.00 15.93 -16.07
N ALA A 65 -9.97 16.78 -16.11
CA ALA A 65 -8.86 16.70 -15.16
C ALA A 65 -9.18 17.28 -13.77
N SER A 66 -10.01 18.32 -13.68
CA SER A 66 -10.34 19.00 -12.41
C SER A 66 -11.09 18.07 -11.44
N LEU A 67 -12.19 17.47 -11.92
CA LEU A 67 -13.00 16.53 -11.14
C LEU A 67 -12.19 15.31 -10.70
N ARG A 68 -11.34 14.77 -11.58
CA ARG A 68 -10.43 13.65 -11.24
C ARG A 68 -9.44 14.02 -10.14
N LYS A 69 -8.94 15.26 -10.08
CA LYS A 69 -8.04 15.70 -8.99
C LYS A 69 -8.77 15.77 -7.64
N GLN A 70 -10.01 16.27 -7.62
CA GLN A 70 -10.81 16.35 -6.40
C GLN A 70 -11.19 14.96 -5.89
N ILE A 71 -11.74 14.11 -6.76
CA ILE A 71 -12.11 12.73 -6.43
C ILE A 71 -10.90 11.93 -5.95
N LYS A 72 -9.72 12.11 -6.57
CA LYS A 72 -8.50 11.43 -6.11
C LYS A 72 -8.19 11.72 -4.65
N LYS A 73 -8.35 12.96 -4.18
CA LYS A 73 -8.11 13.31 -2.76
C LYS A 73 -9.07 12.57 -1.84
N MET A 74 -10.36 12.57 -2.18
CA MET A 74 -11.41 11.89 -1.40
C MET A 74 -11.29 10.36 -1.45
N GLU A 75 -10.91 9.79 -2.61
CA GLU A 75 -10.75 8.36 -2.78
C GLU A 75 -9.51 7.80 -2.07
N VAL A 76 -8.43 8.58 -2.01
CA VAL A 76 -7.23 8.20 -1.25
C VAL A 76 -7.54 8.20 0.24
N SER A 77 -8.20 9.25 0.76
CA SER A 77 -8.53 9.32 2.18
C SER A 77 -9.49 8.22 2.59
N GLN A 78 -10.56 7.95 1.82
CA GLN A 78 -11.54 6.92 2.19
C GLN A 78 -10.97 5.49 2.22
N HIS A 79 -10.00 5.17 1.34
CA HIS A 79 -9.40 3.83 1.25
C HIS A 79 -8.18 3.66 2.15
N SER A 80 -7.67 4.76 2.72
CA SER A 80 -6.57 4.71 3.67
C SER A 80 -6.98 4.02 4.97
N LYS A 81 -6.01 3.41 5.66
CA LYS A 81 -6.21 2.89 7.02
C LYS A 81 -5.91 4.02 7.99
N TYR A 82 -6.81 4.25 8.94
CA TYR A 82 -6.63 5.27 9.97
C TYR A 82 -6.14 4.68 11.29
N PHE A 83 -5.51 5.53 12.09
CA PHE A 83 -5.09 5.24 13.45
C PHE A 83 -6.31 5.04 14.35
N CYS A 84 -6.30 3.97 15.15
CA CYS A 84 -7.31 3.72 16.15
C CYS A 84 -6.85 4.27 17.51
N GLU A 85 -7.61 5.24 18.05
CA GLU A 85 -7.38 5.80 19.40
C GLU A 85 -7.48 4.75 20.53
N PHE A 86 -8.09 3.58 20.28
CA PHE A 86 -8.30 2.55 21.31
C PHE A 86 -7.22 1.46 21.34
N CYS A 87 -6.74 1.02 20.17
CA CYS A 87 -5.77 -0.09 20.09
C CYS A 87 -4.38 0.36 19.63
N GLY A 88 -4.20 1.63 19.25
CA GLY A 88 -2.92 2.17 18.79
C GLY A 88 -2.47 1.69 17.41
N LYS A 89 -3.28 0.90 16.70
CA LYS A 89 -2.93 0.32 15.38
C LYS A 89 -3.63 1.05 14.23
N PHE A 90 -3.01 1.05 13.05
CA PHE A 90 -3.62 1.54 11.80
C PHE A 90 -4.51 0.48 11.15
N ALA A 91 -5.67 0.25 11.75
CA ALA A 91 -6.60 -0.81 11.34
C ALA A 91 -8.04 -0.34 11.07
N VAL A 92 -8.31 0.96 11.28
CA VAL A 92 -9.65 1.53 11.06
C VAL A 92 -9.90 1.66 9.56
N LYS A 93 -11.02 1.08 9.09
CA LYS A 93 -11.49 1.17 7.71
C LYS A 93 -12.93 1.65 7.66
N ARG A 94 -13.28 2.34 6.58
CA ARG A 94 -14.64 2.78 6.30
C ARG A 94 -15.53 1.57 6.01
N LYS A 95 -16.72 1.53 6.63
CA LYS A 95 -17.78 0.54 6.32
C LYS A 95 -18.91 1.18 5.53
N ALA A 96 -19.40 2.32 6.01
CA ALA A 96 -20.42 3.13 5.33
C ALA A 96 -20.03 4.61 5.38
N VAL A 97 -20.86 5.50 4.82
CA VAL A 97 -20.69 6.95 5.02
C VAL A 97 -20.77 7.25 6.52
N GLY A 98 -19.77 7.92 7.09
CA GLY A 98 -19.76 8.31 8.50
C GLY A 98 -19.50 7.17 9.50
N ILE A 99 -19.53 5.90 9.07
CA ILE A 99 -19.32 4.74 9.94
C ILE A 99 -17.96 4.09 9.64
N TRP A 100 -17.12 4.04 10.67
CA TRP A 100 -15.77 3.50 10.61
C TRP A 100 -15.62 2.34 11.58
N ASN A 101 -15.09 1.20 11.11
CA ASN A 101 -14.87 0.03 11.94
C ASN A 101 -13.38 -0.30 12.03
N CYS A 102 -12.89 -0.57 13.24
CA CYS A 102 -11.56 -1.11 13.45
C CYS A 102 -11.58 -2.64 13.29
N LYS A 103 -10.67 -3.17 12.48
CA LYS A 103 -10.55 -4.63 12.31
C LYS A 103 -10.01 -5.33 13.55
N ASP A 104 -9.09 -4.70 14.28
CA ASP A 104 -8.38 -5.36 15.38
C ASP A 104 -9.18 -5.34 16.69
N CYS A 105 -9.81 -4.21 17.03
CA CYS A 105 -10.55 -4.07 18.29
C CYS A 105 -12.07 -4.19 18.12
N GLY A 106 -12.58 -4.31 16.89
CA GLY A 106 -14.03 -4.40 16.61
C GLY A 106 -14.83 -3.14 16.95
N LYS A 107 -14.20 -2.08 17.46
CA LYS A 107 -14.88 -0.84 17.83
C LYS A 107 -15.31 -0.07 16.58
N VAL A 108 -16.59 0.31 16.58
CA VAL A 108 -17.20 1.16 15.56
C VAL A 108 -17.18 2.61 16.06
N LYS A 109 -16.71 3.53 15.22
CA LYS A 109 -16.63 4.97 15.50
C LYS A 109 -17.40 5.73 14.41
N ALA A 110 -18.20 6.70 14.84
CA ALA A 110 -18.80 7.69 13.96
C ALA A 110 -17.78 8.79 13.62
N GLY A 111 -17.74 9.23 12.36
CA GLY A 111 -16.76 10.20 11.89
C GLY A 111 -17.20 10.90 10.60
N GLY A 112 -16.24 11.48 9.88
CA GLY A 112 -16.52 12.13 8.60
C GLY A 112 -16.88 11.14 7.48
N ALA A 113 -17.40 11.67 6.37
CA ALA A 113 -17.77 10.88 5.20
C ALA A 113 -16.56 10.22 4.50
N TYR A 114 -15.47 10.98 4.35
CA TYR A 114 -14.25 10.57 3.62
C TYR A 114 -12.99 10.52 4.50
N THR A 115 -13.05 11.06 5.72
CA THR A 115 -11.97 11.07 6.70
C THR A 115 -12.51 10.67 8.07
N LEU A 116 -11.69 10.00 8.90
CA LEU A 116 -12.12 9.58 10.23
C LEU A 116 -12.48 10.78 11.13
N ASN A 117 -11.63 11.81 11.15
CA ASN A 117 -11.82 13.02 11.93
C ASN A 117 -11.87 14.23 10.98
N THR A 118 -12.89 15.07 11.15
CA THR A 118 -13.00 16.36 10.45
C THR A 118 -12.40 17.46 11.32
N ALA A 119 -11.95 18.56 10.70
CA ALA A 119 -11.37 19.69 11.43
C ALA A 119 -12.35 20.24 12.49
N SER A 120 -13.62 20.41 12.13
CA SER A 120 -14.66 20.86 13.05
C SER A 120 -14.90 19.88 14.21
N ALA A 121 -14.84 18.57 13.97
CA ALA A 121 -14.98 17.59 15.05
C ALA A 121 -13.79 17.64 16.03
N VAL A 122 -12.58 17.96 15.54
CA VAL A 122 -11.40 18.12 16.39
C VAL A 122 -11.53 19.36 17.28
N THR A 123 -11.98 20.49 16.73
CA THR A 123 -12.16 21.73 17.50
C THR A 123 -13.32 21.65 18.49
N VAL A 124 -14.42 20.98 18.13
CA VAL A 124 -15.54 20.74 19.05
C VAL A 124 -15.11 19.89 20.24
N ARG A 125 -14.28 18.85 20.02
CA ARG A 125 -13.77 18.03 21.13
C ARG A 125 -12.89 18.82 22.10
N SER A 126 -12.03 19.71 21.60
CA SER A 126 -11.17 20.52 22.47
C SER A 126 -11.94 21.62 23.21
N THR A 127 -12.92 22.26 22.56
CA THR A 127 -13.76 23.29 23.18
C THR A 127 -14.66 22.70 24.28
N ILE A 128 -15.30 21.55 24.04
CA ILE A 128 -16.11 20.88 25.06
C ILE A 128 -15.25 20.51 26.27
N ARG A 129 -14.03 20.00 26.06
CA ARG A 129 -13.11 19.67 27.15
C ARG A 129 -12.82 20.89 28.02
N ARG A 130 -12.45 22.02 27.39
CA ARG A 130 -12.15 23.28 28.09
C ARG A 130 -13.36 23.80 28.89
N LEU A 131 -14.55 23.75 28.31
CA LEU A 131 -15.77 24.24 28.97
C LEU A 131 -16.16 23.40 30.19
N ARG A 132 -15.93 22.08 30.14
CA ARG A 132 -16.16 21.18 31.29
C ARG A 132 -15.22 21.50 32.44
N GLU A 133 -13.93 21.65 32.15
CA GLU A 133 -12.90 22.01 33.15
C GLU A 133 -13.23 23.34 33.86
N GLN A 134 -13.81 24.31 33.15
CA GLN A 134 -14.23 25.60 33.73
C GLN A 134 -15.47 25.53 34.62
N THR A 135 -16.35 24.56 34.42
CA THR A 135 -17.62 24.45 35.18
C THR A 135 -17.44 23.64 36.46
N GLU A 136 -16.45 22.74 36.48
CA GLU A 136 -16.14 21.85 37.60
C GLU A 136 -15.11 22.46 38.59
N SER A 137 -14.55 23.64 38.26
CA SER A 137 -13.68 24.45 39.14
C SER A 137 -14.51 25.44 39.94
#